data_AF-A0A4U6LM19-F1
#
_entry.id   AF-A0A4U6LM19-F1
#
_cell.length_a   1.000
_cell.length_b   1.000
_cell.length_c   1.000
_cell.angle_alpha   90.00
_cell.angle_beta   90.00
_cell.angle_gamma   90.00
#
_symmetry.space_group_name_H-M   'P 1'
#
loop_
_entity.id
_entity.type
_entity.pdbx_description
1 polymer ?
#
loop_
_entity_poly.entity_id
_entity_poly.type
_entity_poly.pdbx_seq_one_letter_code
_entity_poly.pdbx_strand_id
1 'polypeptide(L)'
;MLEINKNEWVINAHKAIVKELSDSFQNQQQDSWSENYITTRMLIALLGFGQDIKWTSMPQRIKWDSFKLKGAKETELGDIAFFIKIMLTSELYLEGVVFYEAKRQYYDEKNDPLGFNSIKLEQLIRIQKITSASNILLYDVDINKGSAGAFSLPTVFVEKIISEAPLAVPGRILTHYGNPWVKSLSENLSGFGLDYSTDAVNKMKEIIKSSEKPLHVINASTSMLGIIEPELDSSFIPMDSYENLISPPSPDPTISRSKKNRMG
;
A
#
# COMPACT_ATOMS: atom_id res chain seq x y z
N MET A 1 -17.15 -2.27 -5.02
CA MET A 1 -17.09 -3.67 -4.57
C MET A 1 -16.83 -4.57 -5.76
N LEU A 2 -15.72 -5.31 -5.73
CA LEU A 2 -15.37 -6.35 -6.69
C LEU A 2 -15.79 -7.72 -6.13
N GLU A 3 -16.64 -8.45 -6.85
CA GLU A 3 -16.96 -9.84 -6.53
C GLU A 3 -16.19 -10.77 -7.48
N ILE A 4 -15.32 -11.63 -6.94
CA ILE A 4 -14.34 -12.38 -7.74
C ILE A 4 -13.98 -13.73 -7.09
N ASN A 5 -13.62 -14.71 -7.91
CA ASN A 5 -13.03 -15.95 -7.41
C ASN A 5 -11.61 -15.69 -6.85
N LYS A 6 -11.30 -16.24 -5.68
CA LYS A 6 -10.00 -16.03 -5.02
C LYS A 6 -8.81 -16.45 -5.91
N ASN A 7 -8.91 -17.58 -6.61
CA ASN A 7 -7.82 -18.06 -7.48
C ASN A 7 -7.65 -17.15 -8.70
N GLU A 8 -8.74 -16.65 -9.27
CA GLU A 8 -8.69 -15.69 -10.36
C GLU A 8 -8.01 -14.39 -9.94
N TRP A 9 -8.35 -13.87 -8.75
CA TRP A 9 -7.68 -12.71 -8.18
C TRP A 9 -6.18 -12.97 -7.99
N VAL A 10 -5.80 -14.12 -7.43
CA VAL A 10 -4.38 -14.51 -7.24
C VAL A 10 -3.63 -14.53 -8.57
N ILE A 11 -4.21 -15.12 -9.62
CA ILE A 11 -3.59 -15.18 -10.96
C ILE A 11 -3.41 -13.77 -11.53
N ASN A 12 -4.44 -12.93 -11.46
CA ASN A 12 -4.40 -11.59 -12.04
C ASN A 12 -3.42 -10.68 -11.27
N ALA A 13 -3.46 -10.71 -9.94
CA ALA A 13 -2.51 -9.99 -9.09
C ALA A 13 -1.07 -10.48 -9.31
N HIS A 14 -0.86 -11.79 -9.48
CA HIS A 14 0.46 -12.36 -9.79
C HIS A 14 1.02 -11.77 -11.08
N LYS A 15 0.22 -11.77 -12.16
CA LYS A 15 0.64 -11.22 -13.45
C LYS A 15 1.02 -9.74 -13.36
N ALA A 16 0.24 -8.95 -12.62
CA ALA A 16 0.55 -7.53 -12.42
C ALA A 16 1.87 -7.34 -11.67
N ILE A 17 2.10 -8.10 -10.59
CA ILE A 17 3.35 -8.03 -9.83
C ILE A 17 4.56 -8.49 -10.65
N VAL A 18 4.43 -9.60 -11.38
CA VAL A 18 5.50 -10.12 -12.25
C VAL A 18 5.86 -9.11 -13.33
N LYS A 19 4.87 -8.43 -13.90
CA LYS A 19 5.10 -7.33 -14.85
C LYS A 19 5.91 -6.21 -14.20
N GLU A 20 5.47 -5.68 -13.06
CA GLU A 20 6.18 -4.57 -12.39
C GLU A 20 7.60 -4.96 -11.93
N LEU A 21 7.81 -6.21 -11.50
CA LEU A 21 9.15 -6.72 -11.18
C LEU A 21 10.04 -6.81 -12.42
N SER A 22 9.51 -7.36 -13.51
CA SER A 22 10.25 -7.51 -14.76
C SER A 22 10.63 -6.14 -15.33
N ASP A 23 9.68 -5.20 -15.34
CA ASP A 23 9.91 -3.83 -15.79
C ASP A 23 10.96 -3.13 -14.90
N SER A 24 10.87 -3.30 -13.58
CA SER A 24 11.83 -2.72 -12.63
C SER A 24 13.24 -3.30 -12.82
N PHE A 25 13.35 -4.57 -13.14
CA PHE A 25 14.65 -5.22 -13.38
C PHE A 25 15.24 -4.84 -14.74
N GLN A 26 14.43 -4.81 -15.80
CA GLN A 26 14.89 -4.42 -17.14
C GLN A 26 15.41 -2.98 -17.19
N ASN A 27 14.80 -2.08 -16.41
CA ASN A 27 15.20 -0.67 -16.35
C ASN A 27 16.24 -0.38 -15.26
N GLN A 28 16.90 -1.39 -14.68
CA GLN A 28 17.76 -1.23 -13.49
C GLN A 28 18.88 -0.18 -13.62
N GLN A 29 19.30 0.16 -14.85
CA GLN A 29 20.24 1.25 -15.13
C GLN A 29 19.72 2.64 -14.70
N GLN A 30 18.40 2.77 -14.47
CA GLN A 30 17.73 3.97 -13.97
C GLN A 30 17.41 3.87 -12.47
N ASP A 31 18.08 2.98 -11.72
CA ASP A 31 17.84 2.73 -10.29
C ASP A 31 16.43 2.19 -9.96
N SER A 32 15.75 1.60 -10.95
CA SER A 32 14.44 0.98 -10.77
C SER A 32 14.50 -0.37 -10.04
N TRP A 33 15.67 -1.02 -9.97
CA TRP A 33 15.89 -2.21 -9.14
C TRP A 33 16.25 -1.83 -7.69
N SER A 34 15.51 -0.88 -7.13
CA SER A 34 15.59 -0.48 -5.72
C SER A 34 14.34 -0.95 -4.96
N GLU A 35 14.52 -1.37 -3.70
CA GLU A 35 13.45 -1.96 -2.88
C GLU A 35 12.25 -1.01 -2.75
N ASN A 36 12.51 0.28 -2.54
CA ASN A 36 11.48 1.31 -2.44
C ASN A 36 10.69 1.50 -3.75
N TYR A 37 11.38 1.51 -4.89
CA TYR A 37 10.73 1.66 -6.20
C TYR A 37 9.84 0.45 -6.50
N ILE A 38 10.40 -0.76 -6.41
CA ILE A 38 9.69 -2.03 -6.64
C ILE A 38 8.45 -2.12 -5.75
N THR A 39 8.62 -1.88 -4.45
CA THR A 39 7.51 -1.93 -3.48
C THR A 39 6.41 -0.97 -3.87
N THR A 40 6.74 0.28 -4.18
CA THR A 40 5.75 1.30 -4.52
C THR A 40 4.96 0.92 -5.77
N ARG A 41 5.65 0.47 -6.82
CA ARG A 41 5.00 0.02 -8.08
C ARG A 41 4.07 -1.16 -7.85
N MET A 42 4.50 -2.15 -7.06
CA MET A 42 3.69 -3.32 -6.74
C MET A 42 2.45 -2.97 -5.91
N LEU A 43 2.55 -2.06 -4.93
CA LEU A 43 1.40 -1.60 -4.17
C LEU A 43 0.39 -0.84 -5.06
N ILE A 44 0.86 0.05 -5.93
CA ILE A 44 -0.01 0.74 -6.90
C ILE A 44 -0.72 -0.28 -7.81
N ALA A 45 0.01 -1.27 -8.32
CA ALA A 45 -0.57 -2.33 -9.14
C ALA A 45 -1.64 -3.13 -8.40
N LEU A 46 -1.41 -3.46 -7.12
CA LEU A 46 -2.39 -4.15 -6.27
C LEU A 46 -3.64 -3.31 -6.01
N LEU A 47 -3.48 -2.01 -5.74
CA LEU A 47 -4.61 -1.09 -5.55
C LEU A 47 -5.50 -0.99 -6.82
N GLY A 48 -4.92 -1.20 -8.01
CA GLY A 48 -5.64 -1.30 -9.27
C GLY A 48 -6.69 -2.43 -9.34
N PHE A 49 -6.61 -3.43 -8.45
CA PHE A 49 -7.62 -4.50 -8.33
C PHE A 49 -8.79 -4.14 -7.42
N GLY A 50 -8.76 -2.96 -6.80
CA GLY A 50 -9.79 -2.50 -5.89
C GLY A 50 -9.57 -2.97 -4.44
N GLN A 51 -9.95 -2.09 -3.53
CA GLN A 51 -9.76 -2.23 -2.08
C GLN A 51 -10.96 -2.86 -1.38
N ASP A 52 -12.02 -3.19 -2.11
CA ASP A 52 -13.30 -3.63 -1.57
C ASP A 52 -13.75 -4.88 -2.32
N ILE A 53 -13.50 -6.05 -1.70
CA ILE A 53 -13.54 -7.36 -2.32
C ILE A 53 -14.57 -8.24 -1.62
N LYS A 54 -15.26 -9.07 -2.40
CA LYS A 54 -16.05 -10.21 -1.91
C LYS A 54 -15.62 -11.46 -2.67
N TRP A 55 -15.05 -12.43 -1.96
CA TRP A 55 -14.71 -13.72 -2.57
C TRP A 55 -15.99 -14.48 -2.89
N THR A 56 -16.13 -15.01 -4.10
CA THR A 56 -17.34 -15.79 -4.45
C THR A 56 -17.54 -17.04 -3.60
N SER A 57 -16.46 -17.57 -3.03
CA SER A 57 -16.46 -18.74 -2.15
C SER A 57 -16.63 -18.42 -0.67
N MET A 58 -16.77 -17.15 -0.29
CA MET A 58 -16.84 -16.74 1.12
C MET A 58 -17.98 -15.74 1.36
N PRO A 59 -18.72 -15.83 2.48
CA PRO A 59 -19.82 -14.92 2.76
C PRO A 59 -19.37 -13.51 3.16
N GLN A 60 -18.17 -13.37 3.73
CA GLN A 60 -17.64 -12.10 4.21
C GLN A 60 -17.21 -11.17 3.07
N ARG A 61 -17.34 -9.87 3.31
CA ARG A 61 -16.82 -8.80 2.45
C ARG A 61 -15.62 -8.16 3.13
N ILE A 62 -14.61 -7.82 2.34
CA ILE A 62 -13.32 -7.37 2.82
C ILE A 62 -13.07 -5.97 2.27
N LYS A 63 -12.68 -5.05 3.15
CA LYS A 63 -12.08 -3.78 2.75
C LYS A 63 -10.64 -3.77 3.21
N TRP A 64 -9.72 -3.29 2.39
CA TRP A 64 -8.32 -3.26 2.74
C TRP A 64 -7.63 -2.03 2.17
N ASP A 65 -6.52 -1.65 2.78
CA ASP A 65 -5.60 -0.66 2.23
C ASP A 65 -4.15 -1.07 2.52
N SER A 66 -3.21 -0.51 1.77
CA SER A 66 -1.78 -0.78 1.90
C SER A 66 -0.98 0.49 2.02
N PHE A 67 0.04 0.46 2.87
CA PHE A 67 0.85 1.62 3.20
C PHE A 67 2.34 1.27 3.10
N LYS A 68 3.10 2.02 2.30
CA LYS A 68 4.56 2.01 2.41
C LYS A 68 4.95 2.82 3.65
N LEU A 69 5.52 2.15 4.63
CA LEU A 69 6.05 2.79 5.83
C LEU A 69 7.41 3.42 5.54
N LYS A 70 7.76 4.47 6.29
CA LYS A 70 9.03 5.22 6.18
C LYS A 70 9.59 5.57 7.55
N GLY A 71 10.91 5.71 7.63
CA GLY A 71 11.61 6.22 8.82
C GLY A 71 11.45 5.30 10.03
N ALA A 72 11.09 5.86 11.19
CA ALA A 72 10.94 5.09 12.42
C ALA A 72 9.88 3.97 12.30
N LYS A 73 8.78 4.22 11.58
CA LYS A 73 7.70 3.24 11.38
C LYS A 73 8.17 2.04 10.54
N GLU A 74 8.96 2.31 9.51
CA GLU A 74 9.56 1.26 8.66
C GLU A 74 10.52 0.40 9.47
N THR A 75 11.39 1.05 10.24
CA THR A 75 12.35 0.40 11.13
C THR A 75 11.66 -0.53 12.14
N GLU A 76 10.49 -0.11 12.62
CA GLU A 76 9.74 -0.77 13.69
C GLU A 76 8.83 -1.89 13.19
N LEU A 77 8.10 -1.68 12.10
CA LEU A 77 7.04 -2.56 11.63
C LEU A 77 7.36 -3.24 10.29
N GLY A 78 8.41 -2.80 9.60
CA GLY A 78 8.77 -3.24 8.26
C GLY A 78 8.34 -2.26 7.17
N ASP A 79 8.67 -2.58 5.93
CA ASP A 79 8.44 -1.73 4.77
C ASP A 79 6.98 -1.42 4.44
N ILE A 80 6.08 -2.39 4.67
CA ILE A 80 4.70 -2.34 4.21
C ILE A 80 3.77 -2.75 5.34
N ALA A 81 2.64 -2.07 5.45
CA ALA A 81 1.50 -2.51 6.26
C ALA A 81 0.26 -2.67 5.38
N PHE A 82 -0.49 -3.76 5.59
CA PHE A 82 -1.86 -3.88 5.10
C PHE A 82 -2.81 -3.77 6.28
N PHE A 83 -3.79 -2.88 6.16
CA PHE A 83 -4.89 -2.74 7.11
C PHE A 83 -6.14 -3.35 6.50
N ILE A 84 -6.71 -4.37 7.14
CA ILE A 84 -7.78 -5.19 6.57
C ILE A 84 -8.97 -5.19 7.51
N LYS A 85 -10.13 -4.84 6.96
CA LYS A 85 -11.44 -4.86 7.64
C LYS A 85 -12.31 -5.95 7.03
N ILE A 86 -12.65 -6.94 7.84
CA ILE A 86 -13.46 -8.09 7.45
C ILE A 86 -14.87 -7.87 7.99
N MET A 87 -15.83 -7.64 7.10
CA MET A 87 -17.24 -7.45 7.45
C MET A 87 -17.93 -8.80 7.45
N LEU A 88 -18.36 -9.23 8.65
CA LEU A 88 -19.12 -10.46 8.85
C LEU A 88 -20.61 -10.21 8.63
N THR A 89 -21.08 -9.01 9.02
CA THR A 89 -22.42 -8.49 8.73
C THR A 89 -22.34 -6.99 8.43
N SER A 90 -23.47 -6.30 8.27
CA SER A 90 -23.51 -4.83 8.14
C SER A 90 -23.02 -4.09 9.40
N GLU A 91 -23.10 -4.74 10.56
CA GLU A 91 -22.82 -4.13 11.87
C GLU A 91 -21.58 -4.73 12.55
N LEU A 92 -21.23 -5.98 12.20
CA LEU A 92 -20.11 -6.71 12.80
C LEU A 92 -18.93 -6.79 11.83
N TYR A 93 -17.77 -6.35 12.31
CA TYR A 93 -16.52 -6.44 11.57
C TYR A 93 -15.34 -6.71 12.48
N LEU A 94 -14.28 -7.23 11.88
CA LEU A 94 -12.95 -7.39 12.48
C LEU A 94 -11.96 -6.51 11.74
N GLU A 95 -11.00 -5.94 12.45
CA GLU A 95 -9.88 -5.20 11.87
C GLU A 95 -8.61 -5.93 12.24
N GLY A 96 -7.75 -6.16 11.25
CA GLY A 96 -6.48 -6.82 11.43
C GLY A 96 -5.41 -6.18 10.56
N VAL A 97 -4.16 -6.36 10.95
CA VAL A 97 -3.00 -5.84 10.24
C VAL A 97 -2.02 -6.94 9.91
N VAL A 98 -1.30 -6.79 8.81
CA VAL A 98 -0.15 -7.63 8.48
C VAL A 98 0.96 -6.76 7.92
N PHE A 99 2.19 -7.08 8.29
CA PHE A 99 3.37 -6.31 7.92
C PHE A 99 4.33 -7.11 7.06
N TYR A 100 5.04 -6.41 6.18
CA TYR A 100 6.06 -6.99 5.32
C TYR A 100 7.34 -6.16 5.34
N GLU A 101 8.47 -6.83 5.55
CA GLU A 101 9.82 -6.31 5.33
C GLU A 101 10.29 -6.74 3.94
N ALA A 102 10.48 -5.78 3.03
CA ALA A 102 10.73 -6.01 1.62
C ALA A 102 12.23 -6.10 1.33
N LYS A 103 12.65 -7.11 0.59
CA LYS A 103 14.05 -7.38 0.29
C LYS A 103 14.24 -7.81 -1.16
N ARG A 104 15.18 -7.19 -1.86
CA ARG A 104 15.49 -7.56 -3.25
C ARG A 104 16.63 -8.56 -3.32
N GLN A 105 16.60 -9.37 -4.37
CA GLN A 105 17.74 -10.17 -4.78
C GLN A 105 18.87 -9.25 -5.29
N TYR A 106 20.09 -9.55 -4.87
CA TYR A 106 21.29 -8.94 -5.42
C TYR A 106 21.90 -9.85 -6.47
N TYR A 107 22.56 -9.25 -7.45
CA TYR A 107 23.17 -9.95 -8.57
C TYR A 107 24.60 -9.45 -8.78
N ASP A 108 25.46 -10.33 -9.29
CA ASP A 108 26.78 -9.92 -9.76
C ASP A 108 26.73 -9.35 -11.19
N GLU A 109 27.89 -9.02 -11.75
CA GLU A 109 28.01 -8.47 -13.11
C GLU A 109 27.54 -9.45 -14.21
N LYS A 110 27.48 -10.75 -13.92
CA LYS A 110 27.00 -11.80 -14.82
C LYS A 110 25.52 -12.11 -14.62
N ASN A 111 24.85 -11.41 -13.70
CA ASN A 111 23.50 -11.65 -13.23
C ASN A 111 23.30 -12.97 -12.46
N ASP A 112 24.37 -13.50 -11.87
CA ASP A 112 24.25 -14.63 -10.94
C ASP A 112 23.70 -14.13 -9.58
N PRO A 113 22.75 -14.85 -8.96
CA PRO A 113 22.10 -14.42 -7.73
C PRO A 113 23.07 -14.49 -6.54
N LEU A 114 23.31 -13.34 -5.89
CA LEU A 114 24.18 -13.20 -4.72
C LEU A 114 23.46 -13.45 -3.39
N GLY A 115 22.14 -13.28 -3.35
CA GLY A 115 21.36 -13.39 -2.13
C GLY A 115 20.67 -12.09 -1.71
N PHE A 116 19.82 -12.21 -0.69
CA PHE A 116 19.07 -11.10 -0.10
C PHE A 116 19.92 -10.40 0.97
N ASN A 117 21.05 -9.82 0.54
CA ASN A 117 22.11 -9.34 1.42
C ASN A 117 21.71 -8.14 2.30
N SER A 118 20.59 -7.48 1.99
CA SER A 118 20.01 -6.40 2.78
C SER A 118 19.23 -6.87 4.01
N ILE A 119 19.02 -8.19 4.19
CA ILE A 119 18.33 -8.72 5.38
C ILE A 119 19.21 -8.48 6.62
N LYS A 120 18.63 -7.82 7.63
CA LYS A 120 19.29 -7.54 8.91
C LYS A 120 18.59 -8.30 10.04
N LEU A 121 19.30 -9.22 10.68
CA LEU A 121 18.78 -10.04 11.77
C LEU A 121 18.17 -9.19 12.91
N GLU A 122 18.84 -8.10 13.29
CA GLU A 122 18.36 -7.18 14.33
C GLU A 122 17.01 -6.55 14.00
N GLN A 123 16.78 -6.22 12.73
CA GLN A 123 15.51 -5.67 12.25
C GLN A 123 14.41 -6.73 12.34
N LEU A 124 14.70 -7.97 11.96
CA LEU A 124 13.75 -9.07 12.07
C LEU A 124 13.34 -9.33 13.53
N ILE A 125 14.31 -9.33 14.45
CA ILE A 125 14.07 -9.50 15.89
C ILE A 125 13.21 -8.36 16.43
N ARG A 126 13.48 -7.12 16.02
CA ARG A 126 12.72 -5.94 16.47
C ARG A 126 11.27 -6.00 16.01
N ILE A 127 11.01 -6.30 14.74
CA ILE A 127 9.65 -6.39 14.19
C ILE A 127 8.85 -7.48 14.92
N GLN A 128 9.45 -8.65 15.14
CA GLN A 128 8.80 -9.78 15.81
C GLN A 128 8.41 -9.52 17.26
N LYS A 129 9.14 -8.64 17.97
CA LYS A 129 8.78 -8.23 19.34
C LYS A 129 7.47 -7.45 19.38
N ILE A 130 7.06 -6.88 18.25
CA ILE A 130 5.89 -6.02 18.15
C ILE A 130 4.70 -6.78 17.61
N THR A 131 4.91 -7.64 16.62
CA THR A 131 3.83 -8.40 15.99
C THR A 131 4.30 -9.74 15.44
N SER A 132 3.50 -10.77 15.67
CA SER A 132 3.66 -12.08 15.04
C SER A 132 3.16 -12.11 13.59
N ALA A 133 2.36 -11.11 13.16
CA ALA A 133 1.87 -11.00 11.78
C ALA A 133 2.85 -10.20 10.90
N SER A 134 4.14 -10.57 10.96
CA SER A 134 5.19 -9.98 10.14
C SER A 134 5.78 -11.03 9.20
N ASN A 135 6.04 -10.60 7.96
CA ASN A 135 6.60 -11.44 6.91
C ASN A 135 7.78 -10.75 6.24
N ILE A 136 8.68 -11.52 5.65
CA ILE A 136 9.63 -11.04 4.66
C ILE A 136 9.00 -11.16 3.28
N LEU A 137 9.16 -10.13 2.46
CA LEU A 137 8.74 -10.09 1.07
C LEU A 137 9.99 -10.03 0.17
N LEU A 138 10.25 -11.11 -0.55
CA LEU A 138 11.43 -11.29 -1.39
C LEU A 138 11.11 -11.00 -2.86
N TYR A 139 11.86 -10.10 -3.48
CA TYR A 139 11.76 -9.79 -4.91
C TYR A 139 12.88 -10.47 -5.68
N ASP A 140 12.52 -11.24 -6.70
CA ASP A 140 13.50 -12.01 -7.46
C ASP A 140 13.15 -12.08 -8.95
N VAL A 141 14.17 -12.02 -9.79
CA VAL A 141 14.15 -12.26 -11.24
C VAL A 141 15.18 -13.33 -11.59
N ASP A 142 14.76 -14.40 -12.23
CA ASP A 142 15.60 -15.45 -12.82
C ASP A 142 15.70 -15.22 -14.32
N ILE A 143 16.79 -14.61 -14.76
CA ILE A 143 17.05 -14.33 -16.18
C ILE A 143 17.19 -15.63 -16.97
N ASN A 144 17.86 -16.63 -16.40
CA ASN A 144 18.11 -17.91 -17.06
C ASN A 144 16.81 -18.67 -17.35
N LYS A 145 15.82 -18.53 -16.46
CA LYS A 145 14.48 -19.12 -16.64
C LYS A 145 13.47 -18.14 -17.25
N GLY A 146 13.85 -16.89 -17.49
CA GLY A 146 12.94 -15.84 -17.95
C GLY A 146 11.74 -15.63 -17.02
N SER A 147 11.95 -15.71 -15.71
CA SER A 147 10.86 -15.64 -14.72
C SER A 147 11.11 -14.56 -13.68
N ALA A 148 10.06 -13.94 -13.16
CA ALA A 148 10.11 -13.03 -12.03
C ALA A 148 9.08 -13.45 -10.99
N GLY A 149 9.31 -13.10 -9.73
CA GLY A 149 8.41 -13.47 -8.64
C GLY A 149 8.62 -12.64 -7.38
N ALA A 150 7.53 -12.47 -6.64
CA ALA A 150 7.53 -11.99 -5.28
C ALA A 150 7.14 -13.16 -4.37
N PHE A 151 7.90 -13.38 -3.31
CA PHE A 151 7.71 -14.50 -2.39
C PHE A 151 7.59 -13.99 -0.97
N SER A 152 6.76 -14.62 -0.15
CA SER A 152 6.64 -14.26 1.26
C SER A 152 6.85 -15.43 2.21
N LEU A 153 7.43 -15.09 3.35
CA LEU A 153 7.80 -15.99 4.44
C LEU A 153 7.54 -15.31 5.78
N PRO A 154 7.12 -16.02 6.83
CA PRO A 154 7.05 -15.45 8.16
C PRO A 154 8.43 -14.94 8.62
N THR A 155 8.49 -13.76 9.25
CA THR A 155 9.75 -13.17 9.69
C THR A 155 10.48 -14.05 10.70
N VAL A 156 9.74 -14.71 11.59
CA VAL A 156 10.28 -15.69 12.55
C VAL A 156 10.99 -16.86 11.89
N PHE A 157 10.50 -17.30 10.72
CA PHE A 157 11.10 -18.40 9.99
C PHE A 157 12.45 -17.98 9.40
N VAL A 158 12.51 -16.79 8.79
CA VAL A 158 13.75 -16.24 8.22
C VAL A 158 14.78 -15.93 9.30
N GLU A 159 14.34 -15.38 10.43
CA GLU A 159 15.20 -15.14 11.61
C GLU A 159 15.88 -16.43 12.06
N LYS A 160 15.12 -17.53 12.18
CA LYS A 160 15.66 -18.83 12.55
C LYS A 160 16.66 -19.41 11.56
N ILE A 161 16.40 -19.29 10.26
CA ILE A 161 17.35 -19.74 9.24
C ILE A 161 18.66 -18.95 9.36
N ILE A 162 18.57 -17.62 9.50
CA ILE A 162 19.77 -16.77 9.55
C ILE A 162 20.57 -17.00 10.84
N SER A 163 19.90 -17.17 11.98
CA SER A 163 20.56 -17.34 13.27
C SER A 163 21.17 -18.74 13.46
N GLU A 164 20.51 -19.79 12.98
CA GLU A 164 20.91 -21.18 13.25
C GLU A 164 21.56 -21.88 12.05
N ALA A 165 21.33 -21.39 10.82
CA ALA A 165 21.85 -21.97 9.59
C ALA A 165 22.27 -20.91 8.55
N PRO A 166 23.20 -19.98 8.85
CA PRO A 166 23.54 -18.87 7.97
C PRO A 166 24.09 -19.30 6.60
N LEU A 167 24.74 -20.47 6.54
CA LEU A 167 25.22 -21.07 5.28
C LEU A 167 24.09 -21.61 4.38
N ALA A 168 22.85 -21.68 4.87
CA ALA A 168 21.67 -22.08 4.11
C ALA A 168 20.93 -20.91 3.44
N VAL A 169 21.48 -19.70 3.49
CA VAL A 169 20.90 -18.47 2.90
C VAL A 169 21.48 -18.05 1.53
N PRO A 170 22.50 -18.67 0.90
CA PRO A 170 23.08 -18.10 -0.31
C PRO A 170 22.12 -18.12 -1.51
N GLY A 171 22.24 -17.09 -2.36
CA GLY A 171 21.54 -16.99 -3.64
C GLY A 171 20.01 -16.96 -3.51
N ARG A 172 19.33 -17.94 -4.11
CA ARG A 172 17.86 -17.98 -4.19
C ARG A 172 17.19 -18.86 -3.14
N ILE A 173 17.94 -19.49 -2.23
CA ILE A 173 17.39 -20.55 -1.38
C ILE A 173 16.17 -20.08 -0.57
N LEU A 174 16.17 -18.83 -0.07
CA LEU A 174 15.01 -18.29 0.65
C LEU A 174 13.73 -18.29 -0.19
N THR A 175 13.79 -18.02 -1.50
CA THR A 175 12.56 -18.02 -2.33
C THR A 175 11.94 -19.41 -2.45
N HIS A 176 12.73 -20.48 -2.32
CA HIS A 176 12.24 -21.87 -2.34
C HIS A 176 11.45 -22.26 -1.10
N TYR A 177 11.71 -21.62 0.04
CA TYR A 177 10.92 -21.82 1.25
C TYR A 177 9.62 -21.01 1.24
N GLY A 178 9.56 -19.95 0.43
CA GLY A 178 8.45 -18.99 0.39
C GLY A 178 7.27 -19.45 -0.46
N ASN A 179 6.11 -18.88 -0.19
CA ASN A 179 4.96 -18.94 -1.10
C ASN A 179 4.98 -17.71 -2.02
N PRO A 180 4.41 -17.79 -3.24
CA PRO A 180 4.13 -16.59 -4.03
C PRO A 180 3.35 -15.59 -3.18
N TRP A 181 3.81 -14.34 -3.13
CA TRP A 181 3.31 -13.33 -2.19
C TRP A 181 1.79 -13.13 -2.31
N VAL A 182 1.27 -13.08 -3.54
CA VAL A 182 -0.18 -12.93 -3.78
C VAL A 182 -1.03 -14.05 -3.20
N LYS A 183 -0.48 -15.27 -3.09
CA LYS A 183 -1.17 -16.38 -2.45
C LYS A 183 -1.31 -16.10 -0.96
N SER A 184 -0.20 -15.76 -0.30
CA SER A 184 -0.18 -15.37 1.11
C SER A 184 -1.06 -14.15 1.38
N LEU A 185 -1.00 -13.13 0.53
CA LEU A 185 -1.82 -11.93 0.64
C LEU A 185 -3.31 -12.26 0.47
N SER A 186 -3.67 -13.17 -0.43
CA SER A 186 -5.07 -13.61 -0.56
C SER A 186 -5.58 -14.32 0.70
N GLU A 187 -4.71 -15.03 1.44
CA GLU A 187 -5.05 -15.58 2.75
C GLU A 187 -5.21 -14.49 3.80
N ASN A 188 -4.32 -13.48 3.81
CA ASN A 188 -4.45 -12.31 4.68
C ASN A 188 -5.77 -11.57 4.43
N LEU A 189 -6.12 -11.34 3.17
CA LEU A 189 -7.39 -10.73 2.80
C LEU A 189 -8.59 -11.61 3.19
N SER A 190 -8.43 -12.94 3.28
CA SER A 190 -9.44 -13.84 3.85
C SER A 190 -9.49 -13.82 5.39
N GLY A 191 -8.55 -13.14 6.07
CA GLY A 191 -8.44 -13.04 7.52
C GLY A 191 -7.44 -13.97 8.20
N PHE A 192 -6.62 -14.70 7.43
CA PHE A 192 -5.61 -15.58 8.00
C PHE A 192 -4.29 -14.86 8.20
N GLY A 193 -3.59 -15.12 9.31
CA GLY A 193 -2.26 -14.56 9.56
C GLY A 193 -2.24 -13.04 9.76
N LEU A 194 -3.35 -12.45 10.21
CA LEU A 194 -3.41 -11.05 10.64
C LEU A 194 -3.17 -10.95 12.15
N ASP A 195 -2.63 -9.82 12.58
CA ASP A 195 -2.63 -9.39 13.97
C ASP A 195 -3.91 -8.61 14.25
N TYR A 196 -4.75 -9.18 15.11
CA TYR A 196 -6.03 -8.63 15.54
C TYR A 196 -5.94 -7.91 16.88
N SER A 197 -4.73 -7.80 17.47
CA SER A 197 -4.58 -7.14 18.75
C SER A 197 -4.97 -5.66 18.65
N THR A 198 -5.65 -5.18 19.70
CA THR A 198 -6.08 -3.78 19.81
C THR A 198 -4.90 -2.82 19.64
N ASP A 199 -3.73 -3.18 20.18
CA ASP A 199 -2.51 -2.37 20.11
C ASP A 199 -2.01 -2.22 18.66
N ALA A 200 -1.90 -3.32 17.92
CA ALA A 200 -1.44 -3.29 16.53
C ALA A 200 -2.41 -2.52 15.62
N VAL A 201 -3.72 -2.74 15.79
CA VAL A 201 -4.78 -2.05 15.04
C VAL A 201 -4.79 -0.55 15.35
N ASN A 202 -4.73 -0.16 16.63
CA ASN A 202 -4.72 1.24 17.02
C ASN A 202 -3.47 1.97 16.54
N LYS A 203 -2.30 1.33 16.66
CA LYS A 203 -1.05 1.86 16.12
C LYS A 203 -1.16 2.13 14.62
N MET A 204 -1.75 1.20 13.85
CA MET A 204 -1.95 1.42 12.43
C MET A 204 -2.93 2.57 12.14
N LYS A 205 -4.02 2.69 12.92
CA LYS A 205 -4.95 3.82 12.80
C LYS A 205 -4.28 5.17 13.09
N GLU A 206 -3.38 5.23 14.06
CA GLU A 206 -2.58 6.43 14.34
C GLU A 206 -1.63 6.77 13.18
N ILE A 207 -0.99 5.74 12.61
CA ILE A 207 -0.15 5.89 11.41
C ILE A 207 -0.97 6.52 10.28
N ILE A 208 -2.15 5.98 9.99
CA ILE A 208 -3.07 6.47 8.94
C ILE A 208 -3.46 7.93 9.21
N LYS A 209 -3.95 8.23 10.42
CA LYS A 209 -4.34 9.61 10.80
C LYS A 209 -3.19 10.60 10.66
N SER A 210 -1.96 10.19 10.98
CA SER A 210 -0.78 11.05 10.86
C SER A 210 -0.32 11.28 9.41
N SER A 211 -0.62 10.36 8.49
CA SER A 211 -0.34 10.51 7.06
C SER A 211 -1.43 11.29 6.31
N GLU A 212 -2.63 11.39 6.86
CA GLU A 212 -3.82 12.05 6.27
C GLU A 212 -3.96 13.54 6.64
N LYS A 213 -2.86 14.31 6.70
CA LYS A 213 -3.02 15.76 6.56
C LYS A 213 -2.96 16.09 5.07
N PRO A 214 -4.08 16.37 4.40
CA PRO A 214 -4.02 16.84 3.02
C PRO A 214 -3.16 18.11 2.99
N LEU A 215 -2.05 18.08 2.26
CA LEU A 215 -1.20 19.24 2.04
C LEU A 215 -1.96 20.35 1.31
N HIS A 216 -2.93 19.97 0.48
CA HIS A 216 -3.76 20.88 -0.29
C HIS A 216 -5.20 20.37 -0.33
N VAL A 217 -6.16 21.24 -0.02
CA VAL A 217 -7.57 21.06 -0.33
C VAL A 217 -7.85 21.89 -1.58
N ILE A 218 -8.16 21.24 -2.70
CA ILE A 218 -8.58 21.93 -3.92
C ILE A 218 -10.11 21.88 -3.96
N ASN A 219 -10.75 23.02 -3.71
CA ASN A 219 -12.17 23.17 -3.94
C ASN A 219 -12.39 23.63 -5.39
N ALA A 220 -12.97 22.76 -6.22
CA ALA A 220 -13.29 23.07 -7.61
C ALA A 220 -14.82 23.13 -7.77
N SER A 221 -15.35 24.34 -7.90
CA SER A 221 -16.75 24.58 -8.27
C SER A 221 -16.86 24.82 -9.78
N THR A 222 -17.75 24.12 -10.46
CA THR A 222 -18.16 24.45 -11.83
C THR A 222 -19.58 25.00 -11.81
N SER A 223 -19.74 26.24 -12.30
CA SER A 223 -21.06 26.82 -12.55
C SER A 223 -21.46 26.50 -13.99
N MET A 224 -22.54 25.74 -14.18
CA MET A 224 -23.26 25.81 -15.45
C MET A 224 -23.86 27.22 -15.58
N LEU A 225 -23.67 27.85 -16.73
CA LEU A 225 -24.21 29.17 -17.06
C LEU A 225 -25.73 29.20 -16.77
N GLY A 226 -26.11 29.92 -15.72
CA GLY A 226 -27.50 30.30 -15.43
C GLY A 226 -27.91 30.25 -13.96
N ILE A 227 -27.65 31.34 -13.22
CA ILE A 227 -28.41 31.80 -12.04
C ILE A 227 -28.39 30.89 -10.79
N ILE A 228 -27.23 30.36 -10.39
CA ILE A 228 -27.01 30.00 -8.99
C ILE A 228 -25.60 30.45 -8.62
N GLU A 229 -25.48 31.49 -7.79
CA GLU A 229 -24.22 31.81 -7.11
C GLU A 229 -24.08 30.82 -5.94
N PRO A 230 -23.09 29.92 -5.96
CA PRO A 230 -22.87 29.02 -4.84
C PRO A 230 -22.36 29.82 -3.64
N GLU A 231 -23.09 29.79 -2.52
CA GLU A 231 -22.57 30.25 -1.24
C GLU A 231 -21.63 29.20 -0.65
N LEU A 232 -20.45 29.65 -0.23
CA LEU A 232 -19.46 28.83 0.46
C LEU A 232 -19.96 28.51 1.88
N ASP A 233 -20.49 27.29 2.07
CA ASP A 233 -20.61 26.74 3.41
C ASP A 233 -19.22 26.30 3.89
N SER A 234 -18.68 27.03 4.87
CA SER A 234 -17.38 26.74 5.49
C SER A 234 -17.52 26.18 6.91
N SER A 235 -18.75 25.88 7.35
CA SER A 235 -19.04 25.43 8.72
C SER A 235 -18.40 24.09 9.08
N PHE A 236 -18.07 23.26 8.09
CA PHE A 236 -17.40 21.97 8.27
C PHE A 236 -15.88 22.05 8.21
N ILE A 237 -15.30 23.23 7.91
CA ILE A 237 -13.85 23.42 7.85
C ILE A 237 -13.39 24.02 9.18
N PRO A 238 -12.59 23.30 9.99
CA PRO A 238 -12.01 23.87 11.20
C PRO A 238 -10.94 24.89 10.82
N MET A 239 -11.38 26.15 10.62
CA MET A 239 -10.56 27.25 10.08
C MET A 239 -9.29 27.50 10.89
N ASP A 240 -9.34 27.25 12.19
CA ASP A 240 -8.24 27.38 13.15
C ASP A 240 -7.03 26.47 12.80
N SER A 241 -7.24 25.48 11.93
CA SER A 241 -6.19 24.55 11.48
C SER A 241 -5.42 25.03 10.25
N TYR A 242 -5.78 26.19 9.67
CA TYR A 242 -5.25 26.66 8.38
C TYR A 242 -4.76 28.11 8.44
N GLU A 243 -3.46 28.31 8.65
CA GLU A 243 -2.83 29.64 8.86
C GLU A 243 -2.77 30.55 7.62
N ASN A 244 -3.11 30.07 6.42
CA ASN A 244 -2.88 30.80 5.14
C ASN A 244 -4.07 30.81 4.17
N LEU A 245 -5.31 30.77 4.68
CA LEU A 245 -6.46 30.99 3.80
C LEU A 245 -6.52 32.46 3.38
N ILE A 246 -6.07 32.73 2.14
CA ILE A 246 -6.24 34.02 1.49
C ILE A 246 -7.74 34.30 1.45
N SER A 247 -8.17 35.41 2.03
CA SER A 247 -9.56 35.84 1.96
C SER A 247 -9.97 35.94 0.48
N PRO A 248 -11.12 35.39 0.07
CA PRO A 248 -11.57 35.54 -1.31
C PRO A 248 -11.66 37.03 -1.63
N PRO A 249 -11.21 37.47 -2.82
CA PRO A 249 -11.35 38.86 -3.22
C PRO A 249 -12.83 39.23 -3.18
N SER A 250 -13.15 40.35 -2.52
CA SER A 250 -14.50 40.87 -2.52
C SER A 250 -14.96 41.10 -3.95
N PRO A 251 -16.18 40.68 -4.33
CA PRO A 251 -16.68 40.88 -5.67
C PRO A 251 -16.71 42.39 -5.98
N ASP A 252 -16.13 42.77 -7.13
CA ASP A 252 -16.20 44.14 -7.61
C ASP A 252 -17.68 44.55 -7.80
N PRO A 253 -18.08 45.76 -7.37
CA PRO A 253 -19.45 46.20 -7.54
C PRO A 253 -19.81 46.24 -9.04
N THR A 254 -20.82 45.44 -9.40
CA THR A 254 -21.33 45.33 -10.76
C THR A 254 -21.67 46.71 -11.32
N ILE A 255 -20.98 47.10 -12.40
CA ILE A 255 -21.23 48.35 -13.13
C ILE A 255 -22.70 48.39 -13.56
N SER A 256 -23.49 49.28 -12.95
CA SER A 256 -24.88 49.47 -13.33
C SER A 256 -24.96 50.04 -14.74
N ARG A 257 -25.41 49.24 -15.71
CA ARG A 257 -25.73 49.74 -17.06
C ARG A 257 -26.87 50.75 -16.95
N SER A 258 -26.61 51.99 -17.34
CA SER A 258 -27.63 53.04 -17.42
C SER A 258 -28.72 52.64 -18.43
N LYS A 259 -29.98 52.69 -18.00
CA LYS A 259 -31.13 52.51 -18.88
C LYS A 259 -31.17 53.67 -19.87
N LYS A 260 -30.85 53.39 -21.14
CA LYS A 260 -31.14 54.31 -22.25
C LYS A 260 -32.66 54.39 -22.41
N ASN A 261 -33.21 55.57 -22.13
CA ASN A 261 -34.58 55.94 -22.43
C ASN A 261 -34.88 55.75 -23.94
N ARG A 262 -35.93 54.98 -24.26
CA ARG A 262 -36.65 55.14 -25.53
C ARG A 262 -37.90 55.97 -25.23
N MET A 263 -37.88 57.23 -25.65
CA MET A 263 -39.08 58.03 -25.89
C MET A 263 -39.67 57.64 -27.26
N GLY A 264 -41.01 57.71 -27.35
CA GLY A 264 -41.81 58.07 -28.53
C GLY A 264 -41.45 57.47 -29.88
#